data_AF-A0A376UF33-F1
#
_entry.id   AF-A0A376UF33-F1
#
_cell.length_a   1.000
_cell.length_b   1.000
_cell.length_c   1.000
_cell.angle_alpha   90.00
_cell.angle_beta   90.00
_cell.angle_gamma   90.00
#
_symmetry.space_group_name_H-M   'P 1'
#
loop_
_entity.id
_entity.type
_entity.pdbx_description
1 polymer ?
#
loop_
_entity_poly.entity_id
_entity_poly.type
_entity_poly.pdbx_seq_one_letter_code
_entity_poly.pdbx_strand_id
1 'polypeptide(L)'
;MSGYNNTNLFNPKYHEKVVMNYMEYLVTCQLDEEQMSSLLYERDDLSAIDFSLLMKTIKAFSFGGDLQTLASKPGSTISSIPSKRRILINIKHDFPNNGNIFNDFLFNHQQDEQLAMAYMAALPFSRPLVYWDGQVLKSTTEIKNYDGSTRVGDEAWLNKGCSTYQQLYNEFHALYIDKAGIWSAFEGVFATKNVLAFSRGDSVNINHSPHDGLIIINKGNEEVEGAWPNKLQPGKYKNMGSNSVNIIIINTRKIIPHGKAFMLRGGTLNINIPGRSALLLGKTGEPLNYLYL
;
A
#
# COMPACT_ATOMS: atom_id res chain seq x y z
N MET A 1 -8.60 31.23 25.81
CA MET A 1 -7.78 30.01 25.81
C MET A 1 -8.58 28.91 25.12
N SER A 2 -8.46 28.81 23.80
CA SER A 2 -9.06 27.72 23.02
C SER A 2 -7.97 26.69 22.73
N GLY A 3 -8.03 25.55 23.41
CA GLY A 3 -7.20 24.41 23.08
C GLY A 3 -7.66 23.83 21.73
N TYR A 4 -6.74 23.75 20.76
CA TYR A 4 -6.96 23.02 19.53
C TYR A 4 -6.08 21.76 19.56
N ASN A 5 -6.76 20.62 19.54
CA ASN A 5 -6.18 19.28 19.47
C ASN A 5 -5.56 19.06 18.09
N ASN A 6 -4.28 18.67 18.06
CA ASN A 6 -3.62 18.17 16.87
C ASN A 6 -4.18 16.79 16.52
N THR A 7 -5.07 16.71 15.53
CA THR A 7 -5.56 15.43 15.01
C THR A 7 -4.62 14.92 13.93
N ASN A 8 -3.91 13.84 14.25
CA ASN A 8 -3.16 13.06 13.27
C ASN A 8 -4.16 12.35 12.35
N LEU A 9 -3.96 12.37 11.03
CA LEU A 9 -4.87 11.79 10.02
C LEU A 9 -4.92 10.25 10.03
N PHE A 10 -4.32 9.59 11.01
CA PHE A 10 -4.09 8.15 11.00
C PHE A 10 -4.40 7.53 12.37
N ASN A 11 -5.64 7.04 12.51
CA ASN A 11 -6.14 6.15 13.57
C ASN A 11 -5.96 6.65 15.04
N PRO A 12 -7.05 6.92 15.78
CA PRO A 12 -6.98 7.40 17.16
C PRO A 12 -6.23 6.49 18.13
N LYS A 13 -6.06 5.20 17.79
CA LYS A 13 -5.27 4.22 18.56
C LYS A 13 -3.78 4.55 18.63
N TYR A 14 -3.26 5.41 17.74
CA TYR A 14 -1.84 5.76 17.66
C TYR A 14 -1.53 7.21 18.03
N HIS A 15 -2.50 7.96 18.58
CA HIS A 15 -2.29 9.34 19.02
C HIS A 15 -1.28 9.48 20.18
N GLU A 16 -1.06 8.44 20.98
CA GLU A 16 -0.16 8.50 22.15
C GLU A 16 1.31 8.24 21.83
N LYS A 17 1.66 7.75 20.63
CA LYS A 17 3.06 7.61 20.24
C LYS A 17 3.53 8.91 19.60
N VAL A 18 4.48 9.57 20.24
CA VAL A 18 5.19 10.75 19.74
C VAL A 18 5.49 10.55 18.25
N VAL A 19 5.11 11.55 17.46
CA VAL A 19 5.32 11.59 16.02
C VAL A 19 6.82 11.44 15.77
N MET A 20 7.19 10.25 15.28
CA MET A 20 8.37 9.99 14.45
C MET A 20 9.74 10.02 15.15
N ASN A 21 9.99 9.08 16.08
CA ASN A 21 11.36 8.58 16.29
C ASN A 21 11.65 7.51 15.23
N TYR A 22 12.26 7.90 14.12
CA TYR A 22 12.72 6.94 13.12
C TYR A 22 14.13 7.26 12.61
N MET A 23 14.81 6.21 12.17
CA MET A 23 16.14 6.30 11.58
C MET A 23 16.03 6.22 10.05
N GLU A 24 16.74 7.13 9.38
CA GLU A 24 17.04 7.00 7.96
C GLU A 24 18.40 6.33 7.84
N TYR A 25 18.41 5.08 7.39
CA TYR A 25 19.64 4.30 7.29
C TYR A 25 19.71 3.61 5.93
N LEU A 26 20.68 4.02 5.12
CA LEU A 26 20.93 3.43 3.82
C LEU A 26 21.79 2.18 4.00
N VAL A 27 21.18 1.01 3.82
CA VAL A 27 21.87 -0.28 3.90
C VAL A 27 22.73 -0.45 2.64
N THR A 28 24.05 -0.54 2.81
CA THR A 28 24.98 -0.73 1.69
C THR A 28 25.43 -2.18 1.52
N CYS A 29 25.29 -2.99 2.57
CA CYS A 29 25.64 -4.41 2.57
C CYS A 29 24.76 -5.22 3.54
N GLN A 30 24.86 -6.56 3.48
CA GLN A 30 24.06 -7.44 4.34
C GLN A 30 24.37 -7.26 5.84
N LEU A 31 25.63 -6.99 6.20
CA LEU A 31 26.03 -6.80 7.60
C LEU A 31 25.34 -5.58 8.22
N ASP A 32 25.27 -4.48 7.48
CA ASP A 32 24.54 -3.26 7.86
C ASP A 32 23.06 -3.56 8.14
N GLU A 33 22.46 -4.40 7.29
CA GLU A 33 21.06 -4.82 7.39
C GLU A 33 20.80 -5.61 8.67
N GLU A 34 21.68 -6.56 8.98
CA GLU A 34 21.61 -7.41 10.17
C GLU A 34 21.79 -6.60 11.47
N GLN A 35 22.76 -5.68 11.50
CA GLN A 35 23.00 -4.80 12.64
C GLN A 35 21.81 -3.87 12.91
N MET A 36 21.26 -3.26 11.85
CA MET A 36 20.08 -2.40 11.98
C MET A 36 18.86 -3.19 12.43
N SER A 37 18.64 -4.38 11.87
CA SER A 37 17.55 -5.27 12.28
C SER A 37 17.66 -5.63 13.76
N SER A 38 18.85 -6.03 14.23
CA SER A 38 19.12 -6.34 15.64
C SER A 38 18.79 -5.16 16.56
N LEU A 39 19.23 -3.94 16.20
CA LEU A 39 18.91 -2.73 16.97
C LEU A 39 17.40 -2.48 17.07
N LEU A 40 16.67 -2.67 15.98
CA LEU A 40 15.21 -2.48 15.93
C LEU A 40 14.42 -3.59 16.65
N TYR A 41 15.02 -4.75 16.90
CA TYR A 41 14.45 -5.78 17.78
C TYR A 41 14.58 -5.38 19.26
N GLU A 42 15.68 -4.74 19.64
CA GLU A 42 15.94 -4.34 21.03
C GLU A 42 15.26 -3.02 21.41
N ARG A 43 15.09 -2.10 20.45
CA ARG A 43 14.55 -0.75 20.67
C ARG A 43 13.10 -0.64 20.25
N ASP A 44 12.20 -0.56 21.22
CA ASP A 44 10.77 -0.51 20.97
C ASP A 44 10.21 0.90 20.70
N ASP A 45 11.06 1.90 20.76
CA ASP A 45 10.80 3.32 20.50
C ASP A 45 11.27 3.77 19.12
N LEU A 46 12.07 2.95 18.42
CA LEU A 46 12.60 3.24 17.09
C LEU A 46 11.82 2.53 15.98
N SER A 47 11.86 3.14 14.81
CA SER A 47 11.45 2.60 13.51
C SER A 47 12.50 2.97 12.46
N ALA A 48 12.49 2.33 11.30
CA ALA A 48 13.41 2.67 10.21
C ALA A 48 12.74 2.65 8.84
N ILE A 49 13.23 3.51 7.94
CA ILE A 49 12.86 3.49 6.53
C ILE A 49 13.46 2.25 5.87
N ASP A 50 12.62 1.49 5.18
CA ASP A 50 13.04 0.28 4.47
C ASP A 50 13.49 0.56 3.04
N PHE A 51 14.70 1.11 2.91
CA PHE A 51 15.29 1.37 1.59
C PHE A 51 15.51 0.09 0.77
N SER A 52 15.78 -1.05 1.43
CA SER A 52 15.93 -2.35 0.76
C SER A 52 14.63 -2.75 0.05
N LEU A 53 13.50 -2.65 0.74
CA LEU A 53 12.20 -2.93 0.14
C LEU A 53 11.80 -1.89 -0.90
N LEU A 54 12.13 -0.61 -0.71
CA LEU A 54 11.95 0.42 -1.74
C LEU A 54 12.70 0.02 -3.04
N MET A 55 13.98 -0.32 -2.95
CA MET A 55 14.78 -0.70 -4.12
C MET A 55 14.26 -1.97 -4.80
N LYS A 56 13.83 -2.98 -4.02
CA LYS A 56 13.15 -4.17 -4.56
C LYS A 56 11.87 -3.78 -5.30
N THR A 57 11.09 -2.85 -4.75
CA THR A 57 9.84 -2.37 -5.35
C THR A 57 10.11 -1.62 -6.64
N ILE A 58 11.04 -0.66 -6.66
CA ILE A 58 11.44 0.07 -7.88
C ILE A 58 11.88 -0.91 -8.97
N LYS A 59 12.75 -1.88 -8.63
CA LYS A 59 13.23 -2.89 -9.58
C LYS A 59 12.11 -3.80 -10.10
N ALA A 60 11.14 -4.16 -9.27
CA ALA A 60 10.01 -4.98 -9.70
C ALA A 60 9.08 -4.23 -10.66
N PHE A 61 8.87 -2.94 -10.42
CA PHE A 61 8.02 -2.08 -11.27
C PHE A 61 8.72 -1.48 -12.48
N SER A 62 10.05 -1.55 -12.56
CA SER A 62 10.82 -1.05 -13.71
C SER A 62 10.49 -1.80 -15.01
N PHE A 63 10.93 -1.23 -16.14
CA PHE A 63 10.79 -1.88 -17.44
C PHE A 63 11.53 -3.23 -17.44
N GLY A 64 10.83 -4.30 -17.82
CA GLY A 64 11.38 -5.66 -17.74
C GLY A 64 11.45 -6.25 -16.32
N GLY A 65 11.11 -5.47 -15.30
CA GLY A 65 11.02 -5.90 -13.90
C GLY A 65 9.95 -6.98 -13.68
N ASP A 66 10.08 -7.68 -12.57
CA ASP A 66 9.28 -8.85 -12.23
C ASP A 66 8.58 -8.68 -10.87
N LEU A 67 7.26 -8.54 -10.89
CA LEU A 67 6.44 -8.43 -9.67
C LEU A 67 6.49 -9.69 -8.79
N GLN A 68 6.86 -10.85 -9.32
CA GLN A 68 7.04 -12.07 -8.53
C GLN A 68 8.21 -11.94 -7.55
N THR A 69 9.14 -11.00 -7.76
CA THR A 69 10.20 -10.72 -6.79
C THR A 69 9.70 -10.05 -5.51
N LEU A 70 8.50 -9.45 -5.56
CA LEU A 70 7.79 -8.93 -4.38
C LEU A 70 6.94 -10.00 -3.68
N ALA A 71 6.90 -11.22 -4.25
CA ALA A 71 6.32 -12.38 -3.61
C ALA A 71 7.13 -12.81 -2.39
N SER A 72 6.45 -13.03 -1.28
CA SER A 72 6.94 -13.82 -0.15
C SER A 72 6.13 -15.10 -0.08
N LYS A 73 6.86 -16.21 -0.01
CA LYS A 73 6.30 -17.50 0.38
C LYS A 73 5.87 -17.43 1.85
N PRO A 74 4.85 -18.21 2.27
CA PRO A 74 4.54 -18.37 3.69
C PRO A 74 5.81 -18.71 4.49
N GLY A 75 6.07 -17.94 5.56
CA GLY A 75 7.27 -18.11 6.39
C GLY A 75 8.53 -17.38 5.90
N SER A 76 8.49 -16.72 4.74
CA SER A 76 9.59 -15.85 4.29
C SER A 76 9.33 -14.38 4.63
N THR A 77 10.40 -13.67 4.98
CA THR A 77 10.36 -12.24 5.28
C THR A 77 10.63 -11.42 4.02
N ILE A 78 9.72 -10.51 3.66
CA ILE A 78 9.91 -9.55 2.55
C ILE A 78 11.06 -8.55 2.81
N SER A 79 11.41 -8.35 4.08
CA SER A 79 12.54 -7.51 4.51
C SER A 79 12.99 -7.92 5.91
N SER A 80 14.26 -7.68 6.20
CA SER A 80 14.92 -7.86 7.49
C SER A 80 14.38 -6.95 8.60
N ILE A 81 13.82 -5.78 8.24
CA ILE A 81 13.26 -4.84 9.20
C ILE A 81 11.95 -5.42 9.73
N PRO A 82 11.78 -5.58 11.05
CA PRO A 82 10.54 -6.07 11.63
C PRO A 82 9.34 -5.25 11.14
N SER A 83 8.27 -5.91 10.71
CA SER A 83 7.14 -5.23 10.04
C SER A 83 6.52 -4.09 10.85
N LYS A 84 6.40 -4.26 12.18
CA LYS A 84 5.91 -3.22 13.13
C LYS A 84 6.83 -2.00 13.27
N ARG A 85 8.09 -2.13 12.84
CA ARG A 85 9.16 -1.11 12.91
C ARG A 85 9.44 -0.47 11.56
N ARG A 86 8.73 -0.94 10.52
CA ARG A 86 9.02 -0.58 9.15
C ARG A 86 8.27 0.68 8.73
N ILE A 87 9.01 1.64 8.21
CA ILE A 87 8.48 2.78 7.48
C ILE A 87 8.68 2.52 5.99
N LEU A 88 7.62 2.66 5.22
CA LEU A 88 7.61 2.50 3.77
C LEU A 88 7.52 3.88 3.13
N ILE A 89 8.35 4.14 2.14
CA ILE A 89 8.28 5.36 1.33
C ILE A 89 8.33 4.96 -0.14
N ASN A 90 7.73 5.76 -1.01
CA ASN A 90 7.98 5.69 -2.46
C ASN A 90 8.94 6.78 -2.93
N ILE A 91 8.89 7.93 -2.27
CA ILE A 91 9.72 9.09 -2.51
C ILE A 91 9.90 9.84 -1.20
N LYS A 92 11.06 10.49 -1.02
CA LYS A 92 11.32 11.42 0.09
C LYS A 92 11.93 12.72 -0.44
N HIS A 93 11.97 13.74 0.42
CA HIS A 93 12.46 15.08 0.07
C HIS A 93 13.88 15.09 -0.53
N ASP A 94 14.75 14.16 -0.15
CA ASP A 94 16.11 14.10 -0.70
C ASP A 94 16.18 13.61 -2.15
N PHE A 95 15.25 12.73 -2.58
CA PHE A 95 15.38 12.08 -3.88
C PHE A 95 15.28 13.05 -5.07
N PRO A 96 14.27 13.95 -5.12
CA PRO A 96 14.14 14.89 -6.23
C PRO A 96 15.00 16.15 -6.08
N ASN A 97 15.51 16.44 -4.88
CA ASN A 97 16.10 17.75 -4.56
C ASN A 97 17.63 17.77 -4.50
N ASN A 98 18.30 16.61 -4.60
CA ASN A 98 19.76 16.51 -4.53
C ASN A 98 20.40 16.18 -5.91
N GLY A 99 19.87 16.80 -6.96
CA GLY A 99 20.33 16.57 -8.33
C GLY A 99 20.13 15.11 -8.76
N ASN A 100 21.15 14.54 -9.42
CA ASN A 100 21.06 13.17 -9.96
C ASN A 100 21.49 12.07 -8.97
N ILE A 101 21.87 12.42 -7.74
CA ILE A 101 22.48 11.51 -6.77
C ILE A 101 21.55 10.33 -6.41
N PHE A 102 20.23 10.59 -6.39
CA PHE A 102 19.23 9.61 -5.96
C PHE A 102 18.26 9.21 -7.08
N ASN A 103 18.62 9.41 -8.35
CA ASN A 103 17.74 9.07 -9.47
C ASN A 103 17.36 7.57 -9.49
N ASP A 104 18.24 6.70 -8.98
CA ASP A 104 17.96 5.25 -8.87
C ASP A 104 16.84 4.94 -7.87
N PHE A 105 16.48 5.88 -7.00
CA PHE A 105 15.35 5.78 -6.05
C PHE A 105 14.04 6.33 -6.62
N LEU A 106 14.03 6.82 -7.86
CA LEU A 106 12.84 7.34 -8.51
C LEU A 106 12.19 6.27 -9.40
N PHE A 107 10.86 6.25 -9.42
CA PHE A 107 10.11 5.49 -10.42
C PHE A 107 10.21 6.20 -11.77
N ASN A 108 10.47 5.44 -12.83
CA ASN A 108 10.56 5.98 -14.20
C ASN A 108 9.24 6.54 -14.73
N HIS A 109 8.11 6.16 -14.15
CA HIS A 109 6.78 6.58 -14.60
C HIS A 109 5.83 6.73 -13.40
N GLN A 110 5.03 7.80 -13.39
CA GLN A 110 4.09 8.10 -12.30
C GLN A 110 3.12 6.94 -12.01
N GLN A 111 2.63 6.27 -13.06
CA GLN A 111 1.77 5.10 -12.90
C GLN A 111 2.46 3.94 -12.14
N ASP A 112 3.76 3.72 -12.32
CA ASP A 112 4.48 2.68 -11.57
C ASP A 112 4.60 3.04 -10.09
N GLU A 113 4.84 4.31 -9.78
CA GLU A 113 4.78 4.82 -8.41
C GLU A 113 3.40 4.62 -7.79
N GLN A 114 2.32 4.90 -8.52
CA GLN A 114 0.95 4.69 -8.04
C GLN A 114 0.63 3.22 -7.76
N LEU A 115 1.07 2.30 -8.62
CA LEU A 115 0.89 0.87 -8.41
C LEU A 115 1.77 0.35 -7.25
N ALA A 116 2.97 0.91 -7.08
CA ALA A 116 3.82 0.65 -5.92
C ALA A 116 3.19 1.13 -4.61
N MET A 117 2.52 2.30 -4.60
CA MET A 117 1.74 2.75 -3.43
C MET A 117 0.64 1.75 -3.08
N ALA A 118 -0.03 1.19 -4.08
CA ALA A 118 -1.07 0.19 -3.88
C ALA A 118 -0.51 -1.08 -3.19
N TYR A 119 0.69 -1.51 -3.62
CA TYR A 119 1.42 -2.60 -2.98
C TYR A 119 1.79 -2.26 -1.52
N MET A 120 2.38 -1.10 -1.27
CA MET A 120 2.81 -0.69 0.07
C MET A 120 1.65 -0.52 1.05
N ALA A 121 0.54 0.07 0.61
CA ALA A 121 -0.67 0.21 1.42
C ALA A 121 -1.28 -1.14 1.80
N ALA A 122 -1.05 -2.16 0.97
CA ALA A 122 -1.51 -3.51 1.23
C ALA A 122 -0.60 -4.30 2.17
N LEU A 123 0.58 -3.80 2.55
CA LEU A 123 1.47 -4.46 3.50
C LEU A 123 0.96 -4.31 4.95
N PRO A 124 0.95 -5.38 5.77
CA PRO A 124 0.57 -5.31 7.18
C PRO A 124 1.66 -4.68 8.06
N PHE A 125 1.23 -4.14 9.19
CA PHE A 125 2.05 -3.61 10.30
C PHE A 125 3.04 -2.47 9.96
N SER A 126 3.33 -2.25 8.68
CA SER A 126 4.19 -1.20 8.19
C SER A 126 3.49 0.15 8.22
N ARG A 127 4.28 1.23 8.19
CA ARG A 127 3.81 2.61 8.18
C ARG A 127 4.18 3.27 6.85
N PRO A 128 3.25 3.41 5.90
CA PRO A 128 3.48 4.22 4.72
C PRO A 128 3.66 5.69 5.11
N LEU A 129 4.78 6.27 4.72
CA LEU A 129 5.06 7.70 4.79
C LEU A 129 4.94 8.27 3.38
N VAL A 130 3.94 9.12 3.17
CA VAL A 130 3.66 9.76 1.88
C VAL A 130 4.31 11.13 1.88
N TYR A 131 5.24 11.35 0.95
CA TYR A 131 5.83 12.66 0.73
C TYR A 131 4.92 13.54 -0.13
N TRP A 132 4.82 14.82 0.26
CA TRP A 132 4.09 15.87 -0.46
C TRP A 132 4.91 17.15 -0.38
N ASP A 133 5.31 17.68 -1.53
CA ASP A 133 6.13 18.89 -1.63
C ASP A 133 5.31 20.19 -1.76
N GLY A 134 3.98 20.10 -1.72
CA GLY A 134 3.11 21.27 -1.85
C GLY A 134 3.04 21.88 -3.25
N GLN A 135 3.70 21.29 -4.26
CA GLN A 135 3.83 21.88 -5.59
C GLN A 135 3.37 20.89 -6.69
N VAL A 136 2.95 21.43 -7.84
CA VAL A 136 2.91 20.65 -9.09
C VAL A 136 4.36 20.47 -9.52
N LEU A 137 4.89 19.25 -9.46
CA LEU A 137 6.28 18.83 -9.79
C LEU A 137 6.99 19.80 -10.75
N LYS A 138 7.63 20.82 -10.16
CA LYS A 138 8.60 21.70 -10.82
C LYS A 138 9.68 21.97 -9.79
N SER A 139 10.68 21.11 -9.81
CA SER A 139 12.00 21.28 -9.17
C SER A 139 12.34 22.75 -8.92
N THR A 140 12.22 23.20 -7.67
CA THR A 140 13.06 24.19 -6.99
C THR A 140 12.67 24.30 -5.50
N THR A 141 13.69 24.38 -4.66
CA THR A 141 13.77 23.96 -3.25
C THR A 141 13.22 24.94 -2.20
N GLU A 142 12.24 25.80 -2.53
CA GLU A 142 11.60 26.69 -1.54
C GLU A 142 10.09 26.82 -1.79
N ILE A 143 9.26 26.40 -0.82
CA ILE A 143 7.81 26.62 -0.87
C ILE A 143 7.53 28.06 -0.43
N LYS A 144 7.41 28.95 -1.41
CA LYS A 144 6.95 30.34 -1.22
C LYS A 144 5.48 30.48 -1.63
N ASN A 145 4.70 31.20 -0.83
CA ASN A 145 3.38 31.66 -1.23
C ASN A 145 3.49 32.65 -2.41
N TYR A 146 2.37 32.97 -3.07
CA TYR A 146 2.31 34.00 -4.13
C TYR A 146 2.80 35.38 -3.66
N ASP A 147 2.76 35.64 -2.35
CA ASP A 147 3.25 36.85 -1.69
C ASP A 147 4.72 36.80 -1.22
N GLY A 148 5.42 35.69 -1.49
CA GLY A 148 6.83 35.51 -1.15
C GLY A 148 7.13 35.01 0.27
N SER A 149 6.11 34.76 1.10
CA SER A 149 6.29 34.22 2.47
C SER A 149 6.55 32.70 2.50
N THR A 150 7.33 32.24 3.49
CA THR A 150 7.66 30.82 3.72
C THR A 150 6.66 30.19 4.69
N ARG A 151 6.04 29.06 4.32
CA ARG A 151 5.18 28.31 5.24
C ARG A 151 6.01 27.47 6.20
N VAL A 152 5.68 27.53 7.49
CA VAL A 152 6.10 26.53 8.48
C VAL A 152 5.19 25.32 8.30
N GLY A 153 5.75 24.11 8.37
CA GLY A 153 5.15 22.88 7.87
C GLY A 153 3.70 22.60 8.29
N ASP A 154 3.23 23.07 9.44
CA ASP A 154 2.02 22.58 10.11
C ASP A 154 0.67 22.94 9.43
N GLU A 155 0.60 24.02 8.63
CA GLU A 155 -0.66 24.46 8.00
C GLU A 155 -1.00 23.74 6.66
N ALA A 156 -0.07 22.95 6.12
CA ALA A 156 -0.27 22.21 4.86
C ALA A 156 -0.89 20.80 5.05
N TRP A 157 -0.99 20.31 6.29
CA TRP A 157 -1.35 18.91 6.58
C TRP A 157 -2.85 18.63 6.63
N LEU A 158 -3.70 19.66 6.60
CA LEU A 158 -5.14 19.52 6.65
C LEU A 158 -5.72 19.39 5.23
N ASN A 159 -5.75 18.14 4.73
CA ASN A 159 -6.75 17.65 3.76
C ASN A 159 -6.71 18.07 2.26
N LYS A 160 -5.60 18.50 1.63
CA LYS A 160 -5.62 18.81 0.18
C LYS A 160 -4.44 18.34 -0.71
N GLY A 161 -3.50 17.55 -0.19
CA GLY A 161 -2.38 17.01 -0.98
C GLY A 161 -2.50 15.55 -1.45
N CYS A 162 -3.38 14.75 -0.85
CA CYS A 162 -3.53 13.35 -1.26
C CYS A 162 -4.50 13.22 -2.44
N SER A 163 -4.01 12.65 -3.55
CA SER A 163 -4.85 12.21 -4.67
C SER A 163 -5.96 11.26 -4.23
N THR A 164 -7.02 11.14 -5.01
CA THR A 164 -8.15 10.23 -4.74
C THR A 164 -7.69 8.80 -4.49
N TYR A 165 -6.70 8.31 -5.24
CA TYR A 165 -6.16 6.95 -5.05
C TYR A 165 -5.40 6.81 -3.73
N GLN A 166 -4.62 7.81 -3.33
CA GLN A 166 -3.93 7.79 -2.03
C GLN A 166 -4.92 7.73 -0.86
N GLN A 167 -6.04 8.47 -0.95
CA GLN A 167 -7.09 8.40 0.06
C GLN A 167 -7.71 6.99 0.15
N LEU A 168 -7.97 6.35 -0.99
CA LEU A 168 -8.49 4.99 -1.06
C LEU A 168 -7.47 3.95 -0.54
N TYR A 169 -6.20 4.08 -0.88
CA TYR A 169 -5.14 3.21 -0.39
C TYR A 169 -4.95 3.35 1.12
N ASN A 170 -5.06 4.56 1.66
CA ASN A 170 -5.05 4.80 3.10
C ASN A 170 -6.24 4.14 3.80
N GLU A 171 -7.43 4.22 3.21
CA GLU A 171 -8.62 3.53 3.71
C GLU A 171 -8.41 2.01 3.72
N PHE A 172 -7.85 1.45 2.66
CA PHE A 172 -7.52 0.02 2.59
C PHE A 172 -6.51 -0.36 3.68
N HIS A 173 -5.43 0.41 3.80
CA HIS A 173 -4.40 0.16 4.80
C HIS A 173 -4.97 0.18 6.22
N ALA A 174 -5.84 1.15 6.53
CA ALA A 174 -6.48 1.28 7.84
C ALA A 174 -7.36 0.07 8.21
N LEU A 175 -8.01 -0.58 7.24
CA LEU A 175 -8.79 -1.79 7.48
C LEU A 175 -7.93 -2.97 7.96
N TYR A 176 -6.67 -3.01 7.56
CA TYR A 176 -5.84 -4.21 7.68
C TYR A 176 -4.53 -4.01 8.42
N ILE A 177 -4.13 -2.81 8.82
CA ILE A 177 -2.80 -2.57 9.41
C ILE A 177 -2.41 -3.57 10.52
N ASP A 178 -3.37 -3.95 11.38
CA ASP A 178 -3.15 -4.88 12.49
C ASP A 178 -3.51 -6.35 12.17
N LYS A 179 -4.02 -6.66 10.96
CA LYS A 179 -4.46 -8.01 10.57
C LYS A 179 -3.35 -8.85 9.93
N ALA A 180 -3.11 -10.03 10.49
CA ALA A 180 -2.14 -11.00 9.97
C ALA A 180 -2.73 -11.83 8.83
N GLY A 181 -2.32 -11.58 7.59
CA GLY A 181 -2.81 -12.34 6.44
C GLY A 181 -1.88 -12.14 5.24
N ILE A 182 -2.12 -12.86 4.14
CA ILE A 182 -1.08 -13.10 3.14
C ILE A 182 -0.34 -11.88 2.65
N TRP A 183 0.97 -11.99 2.76
CA TRP A 183 1.89 -10.90 2.56
C TRP A 183 2.33 -10.73 1.11
N SER A 184 2.02 -11.71 0.24
CA SER A 184 2.27 -11.71 -1.22
C SER A 184 2.31 -13.14 -1.82
N ALA A 185 1.52 -14.09 -1.32
CA ALA A 185 1.47 -15.44 -1.87
C ALA A 185 0.59 -15.49 -3.12
N PHE A 186 1.12 -16.15 -4.14
CA PHE A 186 0.53 -16.31 -5.46
C PHE A 186 0.03 -17.74 -5.61
N GLU A 187 -1.27 -17.93 -5.79
CA GLU A 187 -1.81 -19.18 -6.29
C GLU A 187 -2.87 -18.83 -7.35
N GLY A 188 -2.60 -19.13 -8.63
CA GLY A 188 -3.59 -19.01 -9.72
C GLY A 188 -3.10 -18.35 -11.01
N VAL A 189 -4.00 -18.33 -12.01
CA VAL A 189 -3.80 -17.88 -13.41
C VAL A 189 -3.27 -16.44 -13.53
N PHE A 190 -3.47 -15.61 -12.49
CA PHE A 190 -3.01 -14.22 -12.45
C PHE A 190 -1.52 -14.04 -12.14
N ALA A 191 -0.80 -15.06 -11.69
CA ALA A 191 0.57 -14.91 -11.23
C ALA A 191 1.56 -14.83 -12.40
N THR A 192 1.89 -13.61 -12.84
CA THR A 192 2.89 -13.39 -13.90
C THR A 192 3.91 -12.35 -13.47
N LYS A 193 4.99 -12.19 -14.25
CA LYS A 193 5.95 -11.10 -14.03
C LYS A 193 5.33 -9.69 -13.98
N ASN A 194 4.12 -9.53 -14.53
CA ASN A 194 3.42 -8.26 -14.64
C ASN A 194 2.20 -8.14 -13.74
N VAL A 195 1.79 -9.22 -13.07
CA VAL A 195 0.57 -9.22 -12.25
C VAL A 195 0.85 -9.84 -10.89
N LEU A 196 0.64 -9.06 -9.84
CA LEU A 196 0.77 -9.44 -8.43
C LEU A 196 -0.62 -9.55 -7.81
N ALA A 197 -0.95 -10.69 -7.22
CA ALA A 197 -2.23 -10.90 -6.56
C ALA A 197 -2.06 -11.59 -5.20
N PHE A 198 -2.73 -11.09 -4.16
CA PHE A 198 -2.66 -11.63 -2.80
C PHE A 198 -3.85 -11.16 -1.96
N SER A 199 -4.09 -11.78 -0.80
CA SER A 199 -5.23 -11.47 0.07
C SER A 199 -4.82 -10.98 1.46
N ARG A 200 -5.76 -10.33 2.15
CA ARG A 200 -5.65 -9.99 3.58
C ARG A 200 -6.73 -10.72 4.36
N GLY A 201 -6.37 -11.25 5.52
CA GLY A 201 -7.26 -12.00 6.40
C GLY A 201 -6.58 -12.19 7.76
N ASP A 202 -7.02 -13.20 8.51
CA ASP A 202 -6.47 -13.54 9.84
C ASP A 202 -5.49 -14.73 9.80
N SER A 203 -5.17 -15.22 8.59
CA SER A 203 -4.24 -16.34 8.37
C SER A 203 -3.25 -16.03 7.24
N VAL A 204 -1.99 -16.40 7.45
CA VAL A 204 -0.93 -16.39 6.41
C VAL A 204 -1.07 -17.51 5.38
N ASN A 205 -1.91 -18.51 5.64
CA ASN A 205 -2.23 -19.57 4.70
C ASN A 205 -3.57 -19.26 4.00
N ILE A 206 -3.54 -19.22 2.66
CA ILE A 206 -4.67 -18.76 1.84
C ILE A 206 -5.83 -19.76 1.88
N ASN A 207 -5.50 -21.00 2.18
CA ASN A 207 -6.41 -22.13 2.17
C ASN A 207 -7.02 -22.40 3.56
N HIS A 208 -6.53 -21.76 4.63
CA HIS A 208 -6.95 -22.06 6.01
C HIS A 208 -8.10 -21.18 6.54
N SER A 209 -8.29 -19.98 6.00
CA SER A 209 -9.39 -19.13 6.44
C SER A 209 -9.87 -18.22 5.31
N PRO A 210 -11.18 -17.97 5.21
CA PRO A 210 -11.73 -16.98 4.30
C PRO A 210 -11.16 -15.58 4.56
N HIS A 211 -10.91 -14.85 3.48
CA HIS A 211 -10.18 -13.57 3.51
C HIS A 211 -11.13 -12.38 3.51
N ASP A 212 -10.70 -11.28 4.13
CA ASP A 212 -11.45 -10.03 4.18
C ASP A 212 -10.99 -9.03 3.11
N GLY A 213 -9.80 -9.23 2.53
CA GLY A 213 -9.26 -8.35 1.49
C GLY A 213 -8.66 -9.09 0.31
N LEU A 214 -8.73 -8.48 -0.87
CA LEU A 214 -8.08 -8.94 -2.10
C LEU A 214 -7.33 -7.79 -2.76
N ILE A 215 -6.10 -8.04 -3.17
CA ILE A 215 -5.25 -7.12 -3.91
C ILE A 215 -4.85 -7.79 -5.22
N ILE A 216 -5.00 -7.07 -6.33
CA ILE A 216 -4.47 -7.44 -7.64
C ILE A 216 -3.84 -6.19 -8.25
N ILE A 217 -2.59 -6.26 -8.66
CA ILE A 217 -1.84 -5.18 -9.29
C ILE A 217 -1.36 -5.68 -10.64
N ASN A 218 -1.73 -4.99 -11.72
CA ASN A 218 -1.29 -5.27 -13.07
C ASN A 218 -0.44 -4.11 -13.59
N LYS A 219 0.87 -4.33 -13.64
CA LYS A 219 1.81 -3.37 -14.26
C LYS A 219 1.92 -3.53 -15.77
N GLY A 220 1.37 -4.60 -16.34
CA GLY A 220 1.33 -4.82 -17.79
C GLY A 220 0.38 -3.85 -18.49
N ASN A 221 0.50 -3.72 -19.80
CA ASN A 221 -0.38 -2.86 -20.59
C ASN A 221 -1.71 -3.53 -20.96
N GLU A 222 -1.73 -4.86 -20.97
CA GLU A 222 -2.90 -5.65 -21.36
C GLU A 222 -3.79 -5.96 -20.16
N GLU A 223 -5.08 -6.12 -20.46
CA GLU A 223 -6.07 -6.63 -19.53
C GLU A 223 -5.79 -8.10 -19.19
N VAL A 224 -6.02 -8.47 -17.93
CA VAL A 224 -5.85 -9.86 -17.47
C VAL A 224 -7.13 -10.34 -16.80
N GLU A 225 -7.64 -11.48 -17.27
CA GLU A 225 -8.81 -12.17 -16.73
C GLU A 225 -8.42 -13.48 -16.06
N GLY A 226 -9.14 -13.83 -14.99
CA GLY A 226 -8.94 -15.11 -14.31
C GLY A 226 -9.89 -15.31 -13.14
N ALA A 227 -9.90 -16.55 -12.63
CA ALA A 227 -10.62 -16.91 -11.42
C ALA A 227 -9.72 -16.70 -10.20
N TRP A 228 -10.18 -15.92 -9.23
CA TRP A 228 -9.58 -15.85 -7.91
C TRP A 228 -9.95 -17.11 -7.13
N PRO A 229 -8.99 -17.99 -6.81
CA PRO A 229 -9.31 -19.32 -6.29
C PRO A 229 -9.77 -19.30 -4.82
N ASN A 230 -9.45 -18.24 -4.09
CA ASN A 230 -9.63 -18.18 -2.64
C ASN A 230 -10.88 -17.39 -2.25
N LYS A 231 -11.77 -17.99 -1.46
CA LYS A 231 -13.05 -17.37 -1.13
C LYS A 231 -12.84 -16.14 -0.24
N LEU A 232 -13.40 -15.01 -0.67
CA LEU A 232 -13.60 -13.86 0.19
C LEU A 232 -14.82 -14.08 1.07
N GLN A 233 -14.79 -13.55 2.29
CA GLN A 233 -15.92 -13.58 3.21
C GLN A 233 -17.14 -12.89 2.61
N PRO A 234 -18.37 -13.35 2.88
CA PRO A 234 -19.55 -12.53 2.64
C PRO A 234 -19.45 -11.18 3.36
N GLY A 235 -19.89 -10.10 2.72
CA GLY A 235 -19.80 -8.77 3.30
C GLY A 235 -19.95 -7.63 2.30
N LYS A 236 -19.83 -6.40 2.82
CA LYS A 236 -19.76 -5.18 2.02
C LYS A 236 -18.31 -4.88 1.68
N TYR A 237 -17.97 -4.93 0.39
CA TYR A 237 -16.63 -4.65 -0.11
C TYR A 237 -16.59 -3.31 -0.83
N LYS A 238 -15.47 -2.60 -0.74
CA LYS A 238 -15.21 -1.39 -1.52
C LYS A 238 -14.01 -1.61 -2.44
N ASN A 239 -14.13 -1.19 -3.69
CA ASN A 239 -13.00 -1.11 -4.61
C ASN A 239 -12.18 0.14 -4.27
N MET A 240 -11.06 -0.04 -3.57
CA MET A 240 -10.09 0.98 -3.20
C MET A 240 -8.89 1.00 -4.16
N GLY A 241 -9.03 0.37 -5.33
CA GLY A 241 -8.04 0.36 -6.40
C GLY A 241 -8.04 1.64 -7.24
N SER A 242 -7.27 1.61 -8.33
CA SER A 242 -7.07 2.76 -9.22
C SER A 242 -8.12 2.87 -10.34
N ASN A 243 -8.85 1.80 -10.64
CA ASN A 243 -9.75 1.76 -11.80
C ASN A 243 -11.05 1.04 -11.50
N SER A 244 -12.04 1.26 -12.38
CA SER A 244 -13.21 0.40 -12.46
C SER A 244 -12.77 -0.99 -12.89
N VAL A 245 -13.29 -2.02 -12.24
CA VAL A 245 -12.99 -3.42 -12.57
C VAL A 245 -14.25 -4.21 -12.86
N ASN A 246 -14.11 -5.18 -13.74
CA ASN A 246 -15.15 -6.13 -14.08
C ASN A 246 -15.03 -7.33 -13.14
N ILE A 247 -16.08 -7.60 -12.37
CA ILE A 247 -16.16 -8.78 -11.52
C ILE A 247 -17.38 -9.58 -11.96
N ILE A 248 -17.18 -10.86 -12.27
CA ILE A 248 -18.26 -11.80 -12.54
C ILE A 248 -18.49 -12.60 -11.26
N ILE A 249 -19.71 -12.50 -10.72
CA ILE A 249 -20.16 -13.19 -9.52
C ILE A 249 -21.38 -14.03 -9.91
N ILE A 250 -21.30 -15.35 -9.78
CA ILE A 250 -22.41 -16.28 -10.10
C ILE A 250 -22.96 -15.97 -11.51
N ASN A 251 -22.07 -15.99 -12.52
CA ASN A 251 -22.38 -15.70 -13.93
C ASN A 251 -22.96 -14.31 -14.24
N THR A 252 -22.98 -13.39 -13.27
CA THR A 252 -23.42 -12.00 -13.49
C THR A 252 -22.21 -11.07 -13.51
N ARG A 253 -21.98 -10.39 -14.64
CA ARG A 253 -20.94 -9.36 -14.76
C ARG A 253 -21.39 -8.08 -14.05
N LYS A 254 -20.53 -7.55 -13.18
CA LYS A 254 -20.71 -6.25 -12.52
C LYS A 254 -19.47 -5.39 -12.72
N ILE A 255 -19.68 -4.16 -13.15
CA ILE A 255 -18.65 -3.13 -13.17
C ILE A 255 -18.64 -2.46 -11.81
N ILE A 256 -17.50 -2.53 -11.11
CA ILE A 256 -17.33 -1.90 -9.79
C ILE A 256 -16.40 -0.69 -9.97
N PRO A 257 -16.92 0.54 -9.98
CA PRO A 257 -16.08 1.73 -10.06
C PRO A 257 -15.15 1.87 -8.85
N HIS A 258 -14.02 2.54 -9.04
CA HIS A 258 -13.14 2.88 -7.93
C HIS A 258 -13.90 3.73 -6.89
N GLY A 259 -13.59 3.53 -5.61
CA GLY A 259 -14.26 4.15 -4.48
C GLY A 259 -15.70 3.68 -4.22
N LYS A 260 -16.26 2.75 -5.00
CA LYS A 260 -17.63 2.26 -4.81
C LYS A 260 -17.68 0.95 -4.03
N ALA A 261 -18.71 0.83 -3.20
CA ALA A 261 -18.99 -0.35 -2.42
C ALA A 261 -20.04 -1.25 -3.09
N PHE A 262 -19.93 -2.55 -2.86
CA PHE A 262 -20.86 -3.57 -3.33
C PHE A 262 -20.97 -4.72 -2.33
N MET A 263 -22.04 -5.51 -2.45
CA MET A 263 -22.26 -6.67 -1.60
C MET A 263 -21.70 -7.92 -2.26
N LEU A 264 -20.90 -8.67 -1.51
CA LEU A 264 -20.42 -9.98 -1.88
C LEU A 264 -21.07 -11.04 -0.98
N ARG A 265 -21.62 -12.10 -1.58
CA ARG A 265 -22.26 -13.21 -0.86
C ARG A 265 -21.32 -14.40 -0.59
N GLY A 266 -20.02 -14.22 -0.85
CA GLY A 266 -19.01 -15.27 -0.91
C GLY A 266 -18.94 -15.95 -2.28
N GLY A 267 -17.97 -16.86 -2.44
CA GLY A 267 -17.77 -17.65 -3.65
C GLY A 267 -16.52 -17.29 -4.46
N THR A 268 -16.33 -17.96 -5.59
CA THR A 268 -15.24 -17.70 -6.55
C THR A 268 -15.51 -16.41 -7.30
N LEU A 269 -14.48 -15.58 -7.48
CA LEU A 269 -14.56 -14.34 -8.23
C LEU A 269 -13.81 -14.47 -9.54
N ASN A 270 -14.50 -14.35 -10.68
CA ASN A 270 -13.81 -14.13 -11.94
C ASN A 270 -13.61 -12.63 -12.09
N ILE A 271 -12.36 -12.22 -12.21
CA ILE A 271 -11.97 -10.82 -12.19
C ILE A 271 -11.27 -10.52 -13.49
N ASN A 272 -11.59 -9.37 -14.05
CA ASN A 272 -10.93 -8.83 -15.20
C ASN A 272 -10.34 -7.47 -14.78
N ILE A 273 -9.00 -7.41 -14.82
CA ILE A 273 -8.17 -6.30 -14.35
C ILE A 273 -7.56 -5.57 -15.56
N PRO A 274 -7.84 -4.27 -15.75
CA PRO A 274 -7.21 -3.50 -16.80
C PRO A 274 -5.68 -3.48 -16.70
N GLY A 275 -5.00 -3.26 -17.82
CA GLY A 275 -3.59 -2.91 -17.81
C GLY A 275 -3.32 -1.66 -16.98
N ARG A 276 -2.12 -1.59 -16.39
CA ARG A 276 -1.63 -0.46 -15.61
C ARG A 276 -2.56 -0.07 -14.46
N SER A 277 -3.21 -1.03 -13.82
CA SER A 277 -4.21 -0.79 -12.78
C SER A 277 -4.01 -1.64 -11.53
N ALA A 278 -4.62 -1.21 -10.43
CA ALA A 278 -4.71 -1.97 -9.18
C ALA A 278 -6.16 -2.11 -8.74
N LEU A 279 -6.48 -3.26 -8.15
CA LEU A 279 -7.72 -3.57 -7.45
C LEU A 279 -7.41 -3.88 -6.01
N LEU A 280 -8.00 -3.11 -5.09
CA LEU A 280 -7.92 -3.35 -3.66
C LEU A 280 -9.36 -3.50 -3.14
N LEU A 281 -9.83 -4.73 -2.96
CA LEU A 281 -11.14 -4.99 -2.36
C LEU A 281 -11.01 -5.05 -0.85
N GLY A 282 -11.57 -4.06 -0.15
CA GLY A 282 -11.62 -4.03 1.30
C GLY A 282 -13.00 -4.37 1.86
N LYS A 283 -13.13 -5.36 2.76
CA LYS A 283 -14.36 -5.58 3.55
C LYS A 283 -14.54 -4.44 4.54
N THR A 284 -15.57 -3.63 4.30
CA THR A 284 -15.91 -2.40 5.05
C THR A 284 -17.11 -2.59 5.99
N GLY A 285 -17.74 -3.75 5.95
CA GLY A 285 -18.86 -4.06 6.82
C GLY A 285 -19.40 -5.46 6.59
N GLU A 286 -20.27 -5.86 7.50
CA GLU A 286 -20.98 -7.13 7.44
C GLU A 286 -22.05 -7.14 6.35
N PRO A 287 -22.50 -8.33 5.90
CA PRO A 287 -23.63 -8.41 5.00
C PRO A 287 -24.85 -7.73 5.61
N LEU A 288 -25.63 -7.00 4.80
CA LEU A 288 -26.92 -6.45 5.22
C LEU A 288 -27.81 -7.62 5.65
N ASN A 289 -27.97 -7.77 6.98
CA ASN A 289 -28.89 -8.65 7.71
C ASN A 289 -29.26 -9.98 7.03
N TYR A 290 -28.64 -11.08 7.46
CA TYR A 290 -29.45 -12.23 7.86
C TYR A 290 -29.83 -11.99 9.33
N LEU A 291 -30.92 -11.25 9.56
CA LEU A 291 -31.67 -11.41 10.80
C LEU A 291 -32.19 -12.85 10.76
N TYR A 292 -31.53 -13.75 11.49
CA TYR A 292 -32.20 -14.97 11.91
C TYR A 292 -33.27 -14.53 12.93
N LEU A 293 -34.52 -14.47 12.48
CA LEU A 293 -35.68 -14.70 13.34
C LEU A 293 -35.83 -16.21 13.54
#